data_AF-A0AAD5BHK3-F1
#
_entry.id   AF-A0AAD5BHK3-F1
#
_cell.length_a   1.000
_cell.length_b   1.000
_cell.length_c   1.000
_cell.angle_alpha   90.00
_cell.angle_beta   90.00
_cell.angle_gamma   90.00
#
_symmetry.space_group_name_H-M   'P 1'
#
loop_
_entity.id
_entity.type
_entity.pdbx_description
1 polymer ?
#
loop_
_entity_poly.entity_id
_entity_poly.type
_entity_poly.pdbx_seq_one_letter_code
_entity_poly.pdbx_strand_id
1 'polypeptide(L)'
;QKITITNDKGRLSKEDIEKMVNEAEKFKEEDEKEAARVQAKNQLESYAYSLKNSLSEEQFKSKLDASEVEEVTKAADETISWIDANQTATQEEYADQQKELESKANPIMAKAYGGAAPGGGAPGAGGFPGGAPGAGDAAPESSGPTVEEVD
;
A
#
# COMPACT_ATOMS: atom_id res chain seq x y z
N GLN A 1 5.30 15.54 -43.79
CA GLN A 1 5.15 16.88 -43.18
C GLN A 1 5.97 16.90 -41.89
N LYS A 2 6.81 17.92 -41.67
CA LYS A 2 7.73 18.03 -40.53
C LYS A 2 7.07 18.91 -39.47
N ILE A 3 6.61 18.34 -38.35
CA ILE A 3 6.16 19.12 -37.20
C ILE A 3 7.43 19.62 -36.51
N THR A 4 7.68 20.94 -36.57
CA THR A 4 8.81 21.60 -35.89
C THR A 4 8.22 22.41 -34.75
N ILE A 5 8.53 22.03 -33.51
CA ILE A 5 8.11 22.78 -32.32
C ILE A 5 9.12 23.91 -32.11
N THR A 6 8.73 25.16 -32.41
CA THR A 6 9.52 26.36 -32.10
C THR A 6 9.28 26.80 -30.65
N ASN A 7 10.36 26.99 -29.90
CA ASN A 7 10.33 27.51 -28.53
C ASN A 7 10.28 29.04 -28.58
N ASP A 8 9.08 29.63 -28.56
CA ASP A 8 8.93 31.08 -28.47
C ASP A 8 9.14 31.55 -27.02
N LYS A 9 10.22 32.30 -26.77
CA LYS A 9 10.48 32.93 -25.46
C LYS A 9 9.29 33.82 -25.08
N GLY A 10 8.64 33.53 -23.94
CA GLY A 10 7.48 34.27 -23.44
C GLY A 10 6.11 33.67 -23.75
N ARG A 11 6.04 32.41 -24.22
CA ARG A 11 4.76 31.70 -24.49
C ARG A 11 3.86 31.51 -23.27
N LEU A 12 4.42 31.62 -22.06
CA LEU A 12 3.71 31.63 -20.79
C LEU A 12 4.16 32.87 -20.02
N SER A 13 3.21 33.65 -19.51
CA SER A 13 3.53 34.76 -18.62
C SER A 13 3.99 34.24 -17.26
N LYS A 14 4.64 35.09 -16.44
CA LYS A 14 4.99 34.70 -15.06
C LYS A 14 3.75 34.31 -14.24
N GLU A 15 2.64 35.00 -14.45
CA GLU A 15 1.36 34.70 -13.82
C GLU A 15 0.80 33.35 -14.26
N ASP A 16 0.93 33.00 -15.55
CA ASP A 16 0.54 31.68 -16.05
C ASP A 16 1.43 30.57 -15.47
N ILE A 17 2.74 30.82 -15.35
CA ILE A 17 3.69 29.88 -14.75
C ILE A 17 3.34 29.64 -13.28
N GLU A 18 3.11 30.69 -12.50
CA GLU A 18 2.72 30.59 -11.07
C GLU A 18 1.38 29.85 -10.92
N LYS A 19 0.41 30.15 -11.79
CA LYS A 19 -0.87 29.43 -11.81
C LYS A 19 -0.68 27.94 -12.13
N MET A 20 0.15 27.60 -13.12
CA MET A 20 0.44 26.20 -13.47
C MET A 20 1.14 25.45 -12.32
N VAL A 21 2.04 26.10 -11.58
CA VAL A 21 2.70 25.49 -10.41
C VAL A 21 1.70 25.22 -9.29
N ASN A 22 0.85 26.21 -8.95
CA ASN A 22 -0.17 26.04 -7.92
C ASN A 22 -1.21 24.96 -8.29
N GLU A 23 -1.61 24.91 -9.56
CA GLU A 23 -2.50 23.86 -10.06
C GLU A 23 -1.84 22.48 -9.97
N ALA A 24 -0.55 22.36 -10.33
CA ALA A 24 0.19 21.11 -10.22
C ALA A 24 0.32 20.63 -8.77
N GLU A 25 0.59 21.54 -7.82
CA GLU A 25 0.64 21.20 -6.39
C GLU A 25 -0.72 20.73 -5.86
N LYS A 26 -1.80 21.42 -6.24
CA LYS A 26 -3.16 21.02 -5.87
C LYS A 26 -3.53 19.64 -6.41
N PHE A 27 -3.27 19.38 -7.69
CA PHE A 27 -3.57 18.07 -8.29
C PHE A 27 -2.74 16.96 -7.67
N LYS A 28 -1.47 17.24 -7.33
CA LYS A 28 -0.64 16.29 -6.60
C LYS A 28 -1.27 15.90 -5.27
N GLU A 29 -1.76 16.84 -4.47
CA GLU A 29 -2.42 16.53 -3.20
C GLU A 29 -3.73 15.74 -3.37
N GLU A 30 -4.52 16.07 -4.40
CA GLU A 30 -5.75 15.34 -4.74
C GLU A 30 -5.44 13.89 -5.18
N ASP A 31 -4.44 13.72 -6.04
CA ASP A 31 -3.96 12.42 -6.51
C ASP A 31 -3.43 11.55 -5.36
N GLU A 32 -2.66 12.14 -4.43
CA GLU A 32 -2.14 11.43 -3.25
C GLU A 32 -3.27 10.97 -2.31
N LYS A 33 -4.28 11.82 -2.09
CA LYS A 33 -5.46 11.45 -1.27
C LYS A 33 -6.26 10.33 -1.91
N GLU A 34 -6.48 10.40 -3.22
CA GLU A 34 -7.22 9.36 -3.94
C GLU A 34 -6.44 8.03 -3.96
N ALA A 35 -5.12 8.09 -4.16
CA ALA A 35 -4.25 6.92 -4.07
C ALA A 35 -4.31 6.27 -2.68
N ALA A 36 -4.24 7.07 -1.61
CA ALA A 36 -4.34 6.57 -0.23
C ALA A 36 -5.69 5.92 0.06
N ARG A 37 -6.79 6.51 -0.43
CA ARG A 37 -8.15 5.96 -0.32
C ARG A 37 -8.28 4.60 -1.01
N VAL A 38 -7.80 4.51 -2.26
CA VAL A 38 -7.80 3.26 -3.03
C VAL A 38 -6.92 2.19 -2.37
N GLN A 39 -5.76 2.58 -1.84
CA GLN A 39 -4.89 1.67 -1.10
C GLN A 39 -5.59 1.12 0.15
N ALA A 40 -6.26 1.96 0.95
CA ALA A 40 -7.00 1.53 2.13
C ALA A 40 -8.13 0.56 1.79
N LYS A 41 -8.88 0.84 0.71
CA LYS A 41 -9.90 -0.09 0.19
C LYS A 41 -9.28 -1.45 -0.16
N ASN A 42 -8.22 -1.46 -0.96
CA ASN A 42 -7.58 -2.70 -1.42
C ASN A 42 -6.98 -3.50 -0.26
N GLN A 43 -6.43 -2.82 0.75
CA GLN A 43 -5.91 -3.45 1.96
C GLN A 43 -7.04 -4.14 2.75
N LEU A 44 -8.15 -3.46 2.98
CA LEU A 44 -9.30 -4.04 3.68
C LEU A 44 -9.89 -5.25 2.92
N GLU A 45 -10.08 -5.11 1.62
CA GLU A 45 -10.60 -6.18 0.76
C GLU A 45 -9.67 -7.39 0.77
N SER A 46 -8.36 -7.17 0.58
CA SER A 46 -7.35 -8.23 0.63
C SER A 46 -7.31 -8.93 1.98
N TYR A 47 -7.45 -8.17 3.07
CA TYR A 47 -7.49 -8.72 4.43
C TYR A 47 -8.72 -9.61 4.65
N ALA A 48 -9.91 -9.15 4.25
CA ALA A 48 -11.14 -9.93 4.36
C ALA A 48 -11.05 -11.25 3.58
N TYR A 49 -10.55 -11.24 2.34
CA TYR A 49 -10.32 -12.45 1.57
C TYR A 49 -9.26 -13.36 2.17
N SER A 50 -8.16 -12.79 2.67
CA SER A 50 -7.11 -13.56 3.35
C SER A 50 -7.66 -14.29 4.57
N LEU A 51 -8.47 -13.63 5.40
CA LEU A 51 -9.12 -14.24 6.57
C LEU A 51 -10.00 -15.42 6.16
N LYS A 52 -10.88 -15.23 5.16
CA LYS A 52 -11.75 -16.32 4.66
C LYS A 52 -10.94 -17.50 4.15
N ASN A 53 -9.84 -17.24 3.45
CA ASN A 53 -8.96 -18.30 2.97
C ASN A 53 -8.30 -19.06 4.14
N SER A 54 -7.70 -18.35 5.09
CA SER A 54 -7.06 -18.97 6.27
C SER A 54 -8.05 -19.82 7.07
N LEU A 55 -9.27 -19.32 7.33
CA LEU A 55 -10.31 -20.08 8.06
C LEU A 55 -10.83 -21.31 7.29
N SER A 56 -10.63 -21.35 5.98
CA SER A 56 -10.99 -22.49 5.16
C SER A 56 -9.99 -23.65 5.26
N GLU A 57 -8.76 -23.39 5.73
CA GLU A 57 -7.70 -24.39 5.87
C GLU A 57 -7.93 -25.33 7.08
N GLU A 58 -7.59 -26.61 6.93
CA GLU A 58 -7.77 -27.61 8.00
C GLU A 58 -7.05 -27.27 9.31
N GLN A 59 -5.90 -26.59 9.22
CA GLN A 59 -5.12 -26.20 10.40
C GLN A 59 -5.87 -25.23 11.33
N PHE A 60 -6.78 -24.42 10.78
CA PHE A 60 -7.62 -23.50 11.55
C PHE A 60 -8.92 -24.19 11.98
N LYS A 61 -9.55 -24.96 11.09
CA LYS A 61 -10.78 -25.73 11.39
C LYS A 61 -10.62 -26.77 12.50
N SER A 62 -9.41 -27.30 12.70
CA SER A 62 -9.12 -28.24 13.78
C SER A 62 -8.89 -27.58 15.15
N LYS A 63 -8.67 -26.26 15.19
CA LYS A 63 -8.37 -25.49 16.40
C LYS A 63 -9.46 -24.52 16.82
N LEU A 64 -10.31 -24.15 15.87
CA LEU A 64 -11.47 -23.28 16.06
C LEU A 64 -12.74 -24.11 16.05
N ASP A 65 -13.72 -23.69 16.83
CA ASP A 65 -15.05 -24.28 16.73
C ASP A 65 -15.82 -23.70 15.53
N ALA A 66 -16.88 -24.41 15.11
CA ALA A 66 -17.66 -24.01 13.94
C ALA A 66 -18.29 -22.61 14.10
N SER A 67 -18.65 -22.24 15.33
CA SER A 67 -19.22 -20.93 15.64
C SER A 67 -18.19 -19.81 15.44
N GLU A 68 -16.96 -19.98 15.91
CA GLU A 68 -15.86 -19.02 15.72
C GLU A 68 -15.51 -18.85 14.24
N VAL A 69 -15.46 -19.95 13.48
CA VAL A 69 -15.22 -19.91 12.03
C VAL A 69 -16.35 -19.17 11.31
N GLU A 70 -17.60 -19.47 11.66
CA GLU A 70 -18.78 -18.81 11.08
C GLU A 70 -18.81 -17.31 11.41
N GLU A 71 -18.49 -16.92 12.65
CA GLU A 71 -18.47 -15.53 13.09
C GLU A 71 -17.50 -14.67 12.27
N VAL A 72 -16.24 -15.11 12.12
CA VAL A 72 -15.24 -14.33 11.36
C VAL A 72 -15.53 -14.39 9.86
N THR A 73 -16.00 -15.53 9.34
CA THR A 73 -16.37 -15.64 7.92
C THR A 73 -17.50 -14.67 7.59
N LYS A 74 -18.53 -14.61 8.45
CA LYS A 74 -19.65 -13.68 8.30
C LYS A 74 -19.20 -12.22 8.40
N ALA A 75 -18.34 -11.89 9.36
CA ALA A 75 -17.79 -10.53 9.48
C ALA A 75 -16.99 -10.13 8.23
N ALA A 76 -16.20 -11.05 7.65
CA ALA A 76 -15.48 -10.80 6.41
C ALA A 76 -16.44 -10.62 5.21
N ASP A 77 -17.51 -11.42 5.12
CA ASP A 77 -18.54 -11.29 4.08
C ASP A 77 -19.32 -9.98 4.19
N GLU A 78 -19.68 -9.57 5.41
CA GLU A 78 -20.31 -8.27 5.69
C GLU A 78 -19.38 -7.12 5.29
N THR A 79 -18.08 -7.23 5.59
CA THR A 79 -17.07 -6.24 5.21
C THR A 79 -16.94 -6.12 3.68
N ILE A 80 -16.85 -7.24 2.97
CA ILE A 80 -16.78 -7.26 1.49
C ILE A 80 -18.04 -6.62 0.90
N SER A 81 -19.22 -7.01 1.41
CA SER A 81 -20.50 -6.44 0.97
C SER A 81 -20.57 -4.94 1.22
N TRP A 82 -20.01 -4.46 2.34
CA TRP A 82 -19.91 -3.05 2.64
C TRP A 82 -18.97 -2.33 1.68
N ILE A 83 -17.80 -2.90 1.34
CA ILE A 83 -16.87 -2.33 0.36
C ILE A 83 -17.54 -2.18 -1.01
N ASP A 84 -18.29 -3.21 -1.44
CA ASP A 84 -19.02 -3.21 -2.72
C ASP A 84 -20.10 -2.13 -2.76
N ALA A 85 -20.80 -1.90 -1.64
CA ALA A 85 -21.81 -0.85 -1.53
C ALA A 85 -21.20 0.55 -1.38
N ASN A 86 -19.97 0.66 -0.89
CA ASN A 86 -19.31 1.93 -0.53
C ASN A 86 -17.98 2.12 -1.28
N GLN A 87 -17.99 2.01 -2.61
CA GLN A 87 -16.79 2.10 -3.45
C GLN A 87 -16.08 3.47 -3.40
N THR A 88 -16.78 4.51 -2.99
CA THR A 88 -16.29 5.89 -2.86
C THR A 88 -16.18 6.35 -1.41
N ALA A 89 -16.16 5.42 -0.44
CA ALA A 89 -15.92 5.77 0.95
C ALA A 89 -14.54 6.43 1.13
N THR A 90 -14.43 7.23 2.17
CA THR A 90 -13.21 7.90 2.60
C THR A 90 -12.20 6.90 3.15
N GLN A 91 -10.93 7.33 3.21
CA GLN A 91 -9.87 6.54 3.82
C GLN A 91 -10.17 6.20 5.29
N GLU A 92 -10.78 7.13 6.03
CA GLU A 92 -11.14 6.94 7.44
C GLU A 92 -12.22 5.88 7.61
N GLU A 93 -13.26 5.88 6.77
CA GLU A 93 -14.31 4.86 6.79
C GLU A 93 -13.77 3.45 6.47
N TYR A 94 -12.85 3.32 5.50
CA TYR A 94 -12.17 2.05 5.25
C TYR A 94 -11.33 1.61 6.46
N ALA A 95 -10.62 2.54 7.10
CA ALA A 95 -9.82 2.23 8.29
C ALA A 95 -10.68 1.82 9.48
N ASP A 96 -11.86 2.40 9.66
CA ASP A 96 -12.78 2.05 10.73
C ASP A 96 -13.42 0.68 10.49
N GLN A 97 -13.80 0.36 9.24
CA GLN A 97 -14.23 -0.99 8.89
C GLN A 97 -13.13 -2.04 9.08
N GLN A 98 -11.88 -1.68 8.79
CA GLN A 98 -10.75 -2.55 9.08
C GLN A 98 -10.65 -2.85 10.59
N LYS A 99 -10.73 -1.83 11.45
CA LYS A 99 -10.70 -2.02 12.91
C LYS A 99 -11.86 -2.89 13.39
N GLU A 100 -13.06 -2.71 12.83
CA GLU A 100 -14.22 -3.53 13.19
C GLU A 100 -13.96 -5.01 12.85
N LEU A 101 -13.50 -5.29 11.63
CA LEU A 101 -13.17 -6.66 11.21
C LEU A 101 -12.04 -7.25 12.06
N GLU A 102 -10.97 -6.50 12.31
CA GLU A 102 -9.85 -6.90 13.18
C GLU A 102 -10.31 -7.19 14.61
N SER A 103 -11.25 -6.41 15.16
CA SER A 103 -11.76 -6.62 16.53
C SER A 103 -12.44 -7.99 16.71
N LYS A 104 -13.10 -8.49 15.66
CA LYS A 104 -13.75 -9.80 15.63
C LYS A 104 -12.76 -10.91 15.26
N ALA A 105 -11.87 -10.66 14.29
CA ALA A 105 -10.95 -11.65 13.77
C ALA A 105 -9.76 -11.93 14.70
N ASN A 106 -9.12 -10.90 15.27
CA ASN A 106 -7.89 -11.02 16.06
C ASN A 106 -7.99 -12.01 17.23
N PRO A 107 -9.02 -12.00 18.10
CA PRO A 107 -9.09 -12.96 19.21
C PRO A 107 -9.18 -14.41 18.73
N ILE A 108 -9.91 -14.65 17.64
CA ILE A 108 -10.13 -15.98 17.06
C ILE A 108 -8.86 -16.46 16.33
N MET A 109 -8.24 -15.59 15.54
CA MET A 109 -6.97 -15.89 14.88
C MET A 109 -5.86 -16.16 15.90
N ALA A 110 -5.78 -15.40 17.00
CA ALA A 110 -4.82 -15.64 18.07
C ALA A 110 -5.02 -17.01 18.76
N LYS A 111 -6.27 -17.43 18.95
CA LYS A 111 -6.61 -18.78 19.44
C LYS A 111 -6.11 -19.86 18.46
N ALA A 112 -6.31 -19.66 17.16
CA ALA A 112 -5.89 -20.63 16.14
C ALA A 112 -4.37 -20.72 15.94
N TYR A 113 -3.65 -19.61 16.01
CA TYR A 113 -2.18 -19.64 16.00
C TYR A 113 -1.58 -20.16 17.30
N GLY A 114 -2.41 -20.36 18.34
CA GLY A 114 -2.08 -21.09 19.55
C GLY A 114 -1.35 -20.22 20.56
N GLY A 115 -2.01 -19.20 21.11
CA GLY A 115 -1.54 -18.51 22.34
C GLY A 115 -0.10 -17.99 22.29
N ALA A 116 0.49 -17.86 21.10
CA ALA A 116 1.69 -17.08 20.92
C ALA A 116 1.24 -15.64 21.12
N ALA A 117 1.63 -15.05 22.26
CA ALA A 117 1.70 -13.61 22.40
C ALA A 117 2.24 -12.99 21.08
N PRO A 118 1.89 -11.74 20.74
CA PRO A 118 2.61 -11.01 19.72
C PRO A 118 4.04 -10.81 20.24
N GLY A 119 4.88 -11.83 20.07
CA GLY A 119 6.31 -11.71 20.11
C GLY A 119 6.59 -10.71 19.00
N GLY A 120 7.02 -9.51 19.41
CA GLY A 120 7.55 -8.50 18.52
C GLY A 120 8.68 -9.10 17.70
N GLY A 121 8.31 -9.72 16.59
CA GLY A 121 9.17 -10.05 15.48
C GLY A 121 9.11 -8.87 14.54
N ALA A 122 9.71 -7.76 14.95
CA ALA A 122 10.36 -6.93 13.95
C ALA A 122 11.22 -7.88 13.10
N PRO A 123 11.17 -7.85 11.76
CA PRO A 123 12.27 -8.36 10.96
C PRO A 123 13.45 -7.42 11.20
N GLY A 124 14.04 -7.53 12.40
CA GLY A 124 15.30 -6.95 12.74
C GLY A 124 16.34 -7.64 11.89
N ALA A 125 16.88 -6.88 10.93
CA ALA A 125 18.31 -6.74 10.73
C ALA A 125 19.11 -7.98 11.15
N GLY A 126 18.98 -9.05 10.36
CA GLY A 126 19.79 -10.25 10.45
C GLY A 126 21.15 -9.97 9.84
N GLY A 127 22.13 -9.77 10.71
CA GLY A 127 23.50 -9.38 10.44
C GLY A 127 24.17 -10.05 9.24
N PHE A 128 24.75 -9.20 8.41
CA PHE A 128 25.84 -9.54 7.52
C PHE A 128 27.08 -9.88 8.38
N PRO A 129 27.62 -11.11 8.34
CA PRO A 129 28.86 -11.42 9.04
C PRO A 129 30.02 -10.78 8.29
N GLY A 130 30.77 -9.94 8.98
CA GLY A 130 31.86 -9.16 8.42
C GLY A 130 33.06 -9.98 7.93
N GLY A 131 33.88 -9.32 7.11
CA GLY A 131 35.24 -9.77 6.79
C GLY A 131 35.72 -9.35 5.41
N ALA A 132 36.24 -8.12 5.28
CA ALA A 132 37.19 -7.78 4.21
C ALA A 132 38.48 -8.62 4.41
N PRO A 133 39.25 -9.01 3.36
CA PRO A 133 40.04 -8.02 2.62
C PRO A 133 40.28 -8.31 1.12
N GLY A 134 40.53 -7.23 0.36
CA GLY A 134 41.60 -7.25 -0.64
C GLY A 134 41.21 -7.35 -2.13
N ALA A 135 41.42 -6.20 -2.80
CA ALA A 135 42.02 -6.04 -4.14
C ALA A 135 41.30 -6.59 -5.39
N GLY A 136 41.09 -5.68 -6.35
CA GLY A 136 41.06 -6.02 -7.78
C GLY A 136 39.94 -5.37 -8.56
N ASP A 137 40.24 -4.22 -9.14
CA ASP A 137 39.90 -3.79 -10.51
C ASP A 137 38.46 -3.79 -11.07
N ALA A 138 38.28 -2.75 -11.91
CA ALA A 138 37.33 -2.59 -13.00
C ALA A 138 35.91 -2.09 -12.69
N ALA A 139 35.75 -0.77 -12.84
CA ALA A 139 34.51 -0.14 -13.26
C ALA A 139 34.12 -0.60 -14.68
N PRO A 140 32.82 -0.57 -15.01
CA PRO A 140 32.46 0.15 -16.23
C PRO A 140 31.29 1.11 -16.03
N GLU A 141 31.42 2.22 -16.76
CA GLU A 141 30.53 3.37 -16.80
C GLU A 141 29.15 3.03 -17.36
N SER A 142 28.11 3.59 -16.75
CA SER A 142 26.77 3.69 -17.30
C SER A 142 26.44 5.18 -17.46
N SER A 143 26.52 5.65 -18.69
CA SER A 143 26.30 7.03 -19.11
C SER A 143 24.81 7.38 -19.01
N GLY A 144 24.46 8.25 -18.06
CA GLY A 144 23.21 9.02 -18.06
C GLY A 144 23.43 10.41 -18.66
N PRO A 145 22.47 10.99 -19.39
CA PRO A 145 22.67 12.27 -20.08
C PRO A 145 22.72 13.44 -19.09
N THR A 146 23.79 14.22 -19.15
CA THR A 146 23.96 15.51 -18.45
C THR A 146 23.37 16.64 -19.29
N VAL A 147 22.52 17.47 -18.68
CA VAL A 147 22.01 18.71 -19.26
C VAL A 147 23.09 19.78 -19.14
N GLU A 148 23.68 20.22 -20.25
CA GLU A 148 24.49 21.44 -20.29
C GLU A 148 23.58 22.65 -20.51
N GLU A 149 23.57 23.55 -19.53
CA GLU A 149 23.14 24.93 -19.71
C GLU A 149 24.17 25.63 -20.62
N VAL A 150 23.71 26.21 -21.73
CA VAL A 150 24.53 27.02 -22.62
C VAL A 150 24.06 28.46 -22.49
N ASP A 151 24.96 29.34 -22.06
CA ASP A 151 24.87 30.81 -22.15
C ASP A 151 24.49 31.29 -23.56
#